data_AF-A0A6J4U4M0-F1
#
_entry.id   AF-A0A6J4U4M0-F1
#
_cell.length_a   1.000
_cell.length_b   1.000
_cell.length_c   1.000
_cell.angle_alpha   90.00
_cell.angle_beta   90.00
_cell.angle_gamma   90.00
#
_symmetry.space_group_name_H-M   'P 1'
#
loop_
_entity.id
_entity.type
_entity.pdbx_description
1 polymer ?
#
loop_
_entity_poly.entity_id
_entity_poly.type
_entity_poly.pdbx_seq_one_letter_code
_entity_poly.pdbx_strand_id
1 'polypeptide(L)'
;MDLPFDPALFFSTDPVRGALRDRNGDGFVDDLRVRIVVEGAPSAAEWVELFHLAVRLGLESDGFTPPLALAAGSPLPPDSLPLVFRPATAAPPGVAIPSGPVVRGAAAVGALWRHGLDPMGAAAPVAAAPPETSLDLAALYGGDGRGALADDDGDLFPERVRLCPVIPPALPPAAGLALLDLAARLGVEACGLRFPLAAGPGAVPPPDAVPLIIARGAAEPEGVRGESLAALPVPGPGAGLCAVVE
;
A
#
# COMPACT_ATOMS: atom_id res chain seq x y z
N MET A 1 10.00 -9.19 17.71
CA MET A 1 10.80 -9.70 16.57
C MET A 1 11.86 -8.67 16.32
N ASP A 2 13.13 -9.07 16.29
CA ASP A 2 14.23 -8.12 16.11
C ASP A 2 14.42 -7.85 14.63
N LEU A 3 14.29 -6.59 14.24
CA LEU A 3 14.61 -6.13 12.89
C LEU A 3 16.13 -6.00 12.76
N PRO A 4 16.71 -6.24 11.57
CA PRO A 4 18.17 -6.19 11.39
C PRO A 4 18.75 -4.77 11.35
N PHE A 5 17.93 -3.77 11.66
CA PHE A 5 18.28 -2.36 11.70
C PHE A 5 17.34 -1.66 12.70
N ASP A 6 17.74 -0.46 13.11
CA ASP A 6 16.92 0.40 13.97
C ASP A 6 15.77 1.02 13.17
N PRO A 7 14.50 0.69 13.48
CA PRO A 7 13.36 1.23 12.76
C PRO A 7 13.17 2.74 12.96
N ALA A 8 13.60 3.30 14.11
CA ALA A 8 13.50 4.73 14.35
C ALA A 8 14.44 5.50 13.42
N LEU A 9 15.66 4.99 13.22
CA LEU A 9 16.59 5.54 12.21
C LEU A 9 16.09 5.32 10.78
N PHE A 10 15.37 4.23 10.52
CA PHE A 10 14.79 3.98 9.20
C PHE A 10 13.72 5.02 8.86
N PHE A 11 12.78 5.34 9.75
CA PHE A 11 11.78 6.42 9.56
C PHE A 11 12.36 7.81 9.90
N SER A 12 13.50 8.15 9.33
CA SER A 12 14.16 9.44 9.52
C SER A 12 14.81 9.94 8.24
N THR A 13 15.31 11.18 8.27
CA THR A 13 16.13 11.81 7.23
C THR A 13 17.63 11.53 7.37
N ASP A 14 18.03 10.55 8.19
CA ASP A 14 19.44 10.16 8.33
C ASP A 14 20.05 9.85 6.95
N PRO A 15 21.19 10.47 6.58
CA PRO A 15 21.72 10.40 5.21
C PRO A 15 22.26 9.01 4.82
N VAL A 16 22.45 8.12 5.80
CA VAL A 16 23.00 6.78 5.57
C VAL A 16 21.90 5.73 5.68
N ARG A 17 21.07 5.78 6.72
CA ARG A 17 20.11 4.75 7.12
C ARG A 17 18.65 5.17 7.02
N GLY A 18 18.38 6.47 6.82
CA GLY A 18 17.05 7.03 6.68
C GLY A 18 16.39 6.67 5.35
N ALA A 19 15.12 6.28 5.44
CA ALA A 19 14.23 6.03 4.31
C ALA A 19 13.66 7.31 3.71
N LEU A 20 13.66 8.40 4.49
CA LEU A 20 13.06 9.69 4.15
C LEU A 20 14.12 10.65 3.64
N ARG A 21 13.72 11.63 2.82
CA ARG A 21 14.61 12.65 2.29
C ARG A 21 13.95 14.03 2.37
N ASP A 22 14.71 14.97 2.89
CA ASP A 22 14.46 16.40 2.76
C ASP A 22 15.52 16.93 1.78
N ARG A 23 15.11 17.19 0.53
CA ARG A 23 16.03 17.60 -0.55
C ARG A 23 16.36 19.09 -0.50
N ASN A 24 15.49 19.91 0.08
CA ASN A 24 15.64 21.37 0.07
C ASN A 24 16.14 21.93 1.42
N GLY A 25 16.16 21.11 2.47
CA GLY A 25 16.69 21.42 3.79
C GLY A 25 15.75 22.30 4.63
N ASP A 26 14.45 22.32 4.34
CA ASP A 26 13.48 23.13 5.06
C ASP A 26 12.91 22.45 6.31
N GLY A 27 13.30 21.18 6.55
CA GLY A 27 12.86 20.38 7.68
C GLY A 27 11.61 19.53 7.39
N PHE A 28 11.05 19.61 6.18
CA PHE A 28 9.93 18.78 5.74
C PHE A 28 10.41 17.69 4.77
N VAL A 29 9.81 16.50 4.86
CA VAL A 29 10.21 15.36 4.04
C VAL A 29 9.50 15.43 2.70
N ASP A 30 10.24 15.65 1.62
CA ASP A 30 9.70 15.89 0.28
C ASP A 30 9.97 14.75 -0.73
N ASP A 31 10.65 13.69 -0.29
CA ASP A 31 10.88 12.48 -1.09
C ASP A 31 11.15 11.25 -0.21
N LEU A 32 10.96 10.07 -0.82
CA LEU A 32 11.40 8.81 -0.25
C LEU A 32 12.75 8.44 -0.85
N ARG A 33 13.75 8.21 0.00
CA ARG A 33 15.04 7.62 -0.38
C ARG A 33 14.94 6.10 -0.49
N VAL A 34 14.09 5.47 0.31
CA VAL A 34 13.94 4.02 0.30
C VAL A 34 13.40 3.50 -1.03
N ARG A 35 13.91 2.36 -1.48
CA ARG A 35 13.32 1.57 -2.57
C ARG A 35 13.12 0.14 -2.11
N ILE A 36 11.87 -0.33 -2.15
CA ILE A 36 11.51 -1.68 -1.72
C ILE A 36 11.87 -2.64 -2.85
N VAL A 37 12.90 -3.47 -2.63
CA VAL A 37 13.33 -4.48 -3.59
C VAL A 37 12.64 -5.79 -3.24
N VAL A 38 11.67 -6.20 -4.05
CA VAL A 38 10.87 -7.40 -3.80
C VAL A 38 11.51 -8.61 -4.50
N GLU A 39 11.89 -9.60 -3.71
CA GLU A 39 12.38 -10.88 -4.22
C GLU A 39 11.24 -11.89 -4.44
N GLY A 40 11.34 -12.67 -5.51
CA GLY A 40 10.46 -13.82 -5.75
C GLY A 40 8.99 -13.46 -5.85
N ALA A 41 8.14 -14.30 -5.28
CA ALA A 41 6.68 -14.15 -5.29
C ALA A 41 6.16 -14.08 -3.85
N PRO A 42 5.88 -12.88 -3.31
CA PRO A 42 5.25 -12.73 -2.02
C PRO A 42 3.85 -13.38 -2.00
N SER A 43 3.51 -13.97 -0.86
CA SER A 43 2.16 -14.43 -0.54
C SER A 43 1.19 -13.26 -0.34
N ALA A 44 -0.11 -13.52 -0.35
CA ALA A 44 -1.12 -12.49 -0.12
C ALA A 44 -0.92 -11.75 1.23
N ALA A 45 -0.58 -12.47 2.29
CA ALA A 45 -0.30 -11.86 3.60
C ALA A 45 0.93 -10.95 3.56
N GLU A 46 1.96 -11.31 2.80
CA GLU A 46 3.15 -10.47 2.64
C GLU A 46 2.85 -9.22 1.81
N TRP A 47 2.04 -9.33 0.75
CA TRP A 47 1.56 -8.17 0.00
C TRP A 47 0.71 -7.21 0.83
N VAL A 48 -0.13 -7.72 1.74
CA VAL A 48 -0.90 -6.89 2.68
C VAL A 48 0.04 -6.07 3.57
N GLU A 49 1.04 -6.70 4.17
CA GLU A 49 1.97 -5.98 5.05
C GLU A 49 2.87 -5.01 4.27
N LEU A 50 3.29 -5.37 3.05
CA LEU A 50 4.02 -4.47 2.15
C LEU A 50 3.17 -3.27 1.76
N PHE A 51 1.87 -3.47 1.50
CA PHE A 51 0.94 -2.38 1.25
C PHE A 51 0.88 -1.43 2.44
N HIS A 52 0.73 -1.96 3.66
CA HIS A 52 0.71 -1.13 4.88
C HIS A 52 2.00 -0.34 5.06
N LEU A 53 3.16 -0.96 4.83
CA LEU A 53 4.44 -0.27 4.86
C LEU A 53 4.52 0.85 3.81
N ALA A 54 4.08 0.59 2.59
CA ALA A 54 4.11 1.58 1.52
C ALA A 54 3.19 2.78 1.81
N VAL A 55 1.96 2.55 2.28
CA VAL A 55 1.08 3.66 2.72
C VAL A 55 1.73 4.43 3.87
N ARG A 56 2.31 3.73 4.86
CA ARG A 56 2.99 4.41 5.98
C ARG A 56 4.15 5.28 5.50
N LEU A 57 4.99 4.77 4.60
CA LEU A 57 6.08 5.55 4.01
C LEU A 57 5.54 6.79 3.29
N GLY A 58 4.43 6.67 2.58
CA GLY A 58 3.74 7.81 1.97
C GLY A 58 3.32 8.86 3.00
N LEU A 59 2.69 8.46 4.11
CA LEU A 59 2.25 9.37 5.19
C LEU A 59 3.40 10.20 5.77
N GLU A 60 4.60 9.63 5.81
CA GLU A 60 5.79 10.28 6.38
C GLU A 60 6.46 11.25 5.39
N SER A 61 5.83 11.56 4.26
CA SER A 61 6.37 12.44 3.24
C SER A 61 5.31 13.23 2.47
N ASP A 62 5.66 14.44 2.05
CA ASP A 62 4.86 15.29 1.17
C ASP A 62 5.01 14.92 -0.32
N GLY A 63 5.79 13.89 -0.65
CA GLY A 63 5.98 13.45 -2.03
C GLY A 63 6.90 12.24 -2.17
N PHE A 64 6.87 11.60 -3.34
CA PHE A 64 7.89 10.63 -3.69
C PHE A 64 8.04 10.53 -5.20
N THR A 65 9.19 10.03 -5.65
CA THR A 65 9.43 9.70 -7.05
C THR A 65 9.23 8.19 -7.30
N PRO A 66 8.17 7.77 -8.02
CA PRO A 66 8.01 6.38 -8.43
C PRO A 66 9.16 5.89 -9.33
N PRO A 67 9.44 4.58 -9.36
CA PRO A 67 8.79 3.54 -8.54
C PRO A 67 9.32 3.54 -7.11
N LEU A 68 8.45 3.30 -6.12
CA LEU A 68 8.83 2.98 -4.75
C LEU A 68 9.30 1.52 -4.66
N ALA A 69 8.59 0.61 -5.34
CA ALA A 69 8.86 -0.82 -5.30
C ALA A 69 9.39 -1.34 -6.63
N LEU A 70 10.43 -2.17 -6.58
CA LEU A 70 11.09 -2.75 -7.75
C LEU A 70 11.27 -4.25 -7.57
N ALA A 71 11.21 -4.99 -8.68
CA ALA A 71 11.63 -6.39 -8.69
C ALA A 71 13.14 -6.50 -8.42
N ALA A 72 13.56 -7.57 -7.74
CA ALA A 72 14.98 -7.90 -7.58
C ALA A 72 15.69 -8.00 -8.94
N GLY A 73 16.86 -7.34 -9.04
CA GLY A 73 17.64 -7.24 -10.29
C GLY A 73 17.32 -6.01 -11.14
N SER A 74 16.26 -5.27 -10.85
CA SER A 74 16.02 -3.97 -11.48
C SER A 74 17.05 -2.93 -11.05
N PRO A 75 17.44 -1.99 -11.94
CA PRO A 75 18.34 -0.90 -11.57
C PRO A 75 17.67 0.00 -10.52
N LEU A 76 18.42 0.35 -9.48
CA LEU A 76 17.98 1.32 -8.48
C LEU A 76 18.24 2.74 -8.97
N PRO A 77 17.35 3.70 -8.68
CA PRO A 77 17.65 5.11 -8.82
C PRO A 77 18.91 5.48 -8.01
N PRO A 78 19.72 6.46 -8.47
CA PRO A 78 20.88 6.94 -7.73
C PRO A 78 20.51 7.34 -6.28
N ASP A 79 21.44 7.12 -5.36
CA ASP A 79 21.31 7.45 -3.93
C ASP A 79 20.17 6.76 -3.16
N SER A 80 19.47 5.79 -3.79
CA SER A 80 18.42 5.03 -3.13
C SER A 80 18.95 4.21 -1.96
N LEU A 81 18.14 4.07 -0.91
CA LEU A 81 18.35 3.11 0.16
C LEU A 81 17.54 1.84 -0.16
N PRO A 82 18.17 0.74 -0.59
CA PRO A 82 17.42 -0.49 -0.84
C PRO A 82 16.94 -1.10 0.47
N LEU A 83 15.63 -1.30 0.61
CA LEU A 83 15.03 -2.21 1.59
C LEU A 83 14.66 -3.50 0.87
N VAL A 84 15.41 -4.56 1.12
CA VAL A 84 15.19 -5.85 0.46
C VAL A 84 14.08 -6.60 1.20
N PHE A 85 12.95 -6.79 0.54
CA PHE A 85 11.92 -7.71 1.00
C PHE A 85 12.17 -9.11 0.45
N ARG A 86 12.18 -10.09 1.34
CA ARG A 86 12.26 -11.49 0.98
C ARG A 86 11.08 -12.29 1.54
N PRO A 87 10.35 -13.05 0.71
CA PRO A 87 9.32 -13.93 1.20
C PRO A 87 9.85 -14.93 2.24
N ALA A 88 9.02 -15.30 3.21
CA ALA A 88 9.39 -16.25 4.26
C ALA A 88 9.85 -17.60 3.66
N THR A 89 9.20 -18.03 2.59
CA THR A 89 9.46 -19.30 1.88
C THR A 89 10.48 -19.18 0.74
N ALA A 90 11.04 -17.99 0.50
CA ALA A 90 11.93 -17.79 -0.64
C ALA A 90 13.21 -18.60 -0.51
N ALA A 91 13.53 -19.31 -1.60
CA ALA A 91 14.83 -19.95 -1.81
C ALA A 91 15.98 -18.91 -1.78
N PRO A 92 17.24 -19.35 -1.62
CA PRO A 92 18.38 -18.46 -1.73
C PRO A 92 18.35 -17.71 -3.06
N PRO A 93 18.76 -16.44 -3.06
CA PRO A 93 18.66 -15.61 -4.25
C PRO A 93 19.53 -16.14 -5.39
N GLY A 94 18.93 -16.30 -6.57
CA GLY A 94 19.63 -16.66 -7.81
C GLY A 94 20.22 -15.46 -8.55
N VAL A 95 20.01 -14.24 -8.04
CA VAL A 95 20.44 -12.97 -8.64
C VAL A 95 21.17 -12.15 -7.56
N ALA A 96 22.15 -11.35 -7.97
CA ALA A 96 22.81 -10.40 -7.08
C ALA A 96 21.79 -9.39 -6.54
N ILE A 97 21.72 -9.25 -5.23
CA ILE A 97 20.82 -8.30 -4.55
C ILE A 97 21.65 -7.09 -4.12
N PRO A 98 21.11 -5.88 -4.22
CA PRO A 98 21.76 -4.70 -3.67
C PRO A 98 22.04 -4.86 -2.17
N SER A 99 23.16 -4.30 -1.71
CA SER A 99 23.50 -4.22 -0.29
C SER A 99 22.51 -3.30 0.43
N GLY A 100 21.75 -3.84 1.38
CA GLY A 100 20.79 -3.08 2.18
C GLY A 100 20.17 -3.91 3.30
N PRO A 101 19.39 -3.29 4.20
CA PRO A 101 18.59 -4.02 5.18
C PRO A 101 17.66 -5.04 4.50
N VAL A 102 17.55 -6.23 5.09
CA VAL A 102 16.69 -7.31 4.60
C VAL A 102 15.56 -7.56 5.58
N VAL A 103 14.32 -7.44 5.15
CA VAL A 103 13.13 -7.85 5.93
C VAL A 103 12.54 -9.13 5.34
N ARG A 104 12.24 -10.09 6.20
CA ARG A 104 11.77 -11.41 5.77
C ARG A 104 10.36 -11.73 6.28
N GLY A 105 9.45 -11.94 5.34
CA GLY A 105 8.09 -12.37 5.59
C GLY A 105 7.18 -11.30 6.23
N ALA A 106 5.89 -11.63 6.27
CA ALA A 106 4.81 -10.72 6.68
C ALA A 106 5.05 -10.14 8.09
N ALA A 107 5.40 -10.98 9.06
CA ALA A 107 5.55 -10.54 10.44
C ALA A 107 6.70 -9.53 10.65
N ALA A 108 7.79 -9.60 9.86
CA ALA A 108 8.88 -8.63 9.94
C ALA A 108 8.48 -7.29 9.32
N VAL A 109 7.84 -7.30 8.16
CA VAL A 109 7.29 -6.09 7.53
C VAL A 109 6.25 -5.44 8.45
N GLY A 110 5.39 -6.27 9.05
CA GLY A 110 4.42 -5.88 10.05
C GLY A 110 5.03 -5.20 11.27
N ALA A 111 6.12 -5.75 11.79
CA ALA A 111 6.85 -5.13 12.90
C ALA A 111 7.49 -3.80 12.51
N LEU A 112 7.95 -3.66 11.26
CA LEU A 112 8.57 -2.44 10.75
C LEU A 112 7.55 -1.30 10.66
N TRP A 113 6.46 -1.46 9.92
CA TRP A 113 5.51 -0.35 9.72
C TRP A 113 4.74 0.01 10.99
N ARG A 114 4.60 -0.92 11.94
CA ARG A 114 4.00 -0.63 13.26
C ARG A 114 4.94 0.07 14.22
N HIS A 115 6.22 0.24 13.87
CA HIS A 115 7.15 0.94 14.75
C HIS A 115 6.73 2.40 14.94
N GLY A 116 6.78 2.89 16.18
CA GLY A 116 6.37 4.27 16.50
C GLY A 116 4.86 4.51 16.48
N LEU A 117 4.03 3.51 16.13
CA LEU A 117 2.59 3.56 16.36
C LEU A 117 2.31 3.23 17.82
N ASP A 118 1.70 4.15 18.55
CA ASP A 118 1.13 3.83 19.85
C ASP A 118 0.06 2.75 19.69
N PRO A 119 -0.04 1.76 20.59
CA PRO A 119 -1.15 0.80 20.61
C PRO A 119 -2.50 1.45 20.98
N MET A 120 -2.57 2.78 21.04
CA MET A 120 -3.72 3.54 21.53
C MET A 120 -4.66 3.95 20.40
N GLY A 121 -5.87 3.37 20.47
CA GLY A 121 -7.07 3.93 19.90
C GLY A 121 -7.48 3.28 18.58
N ALA A 122 -8.08 2.09 18.65
CA ALA A 122 -9.12 1.78 17.68
C ALA A 122 -10.15 2.91 17.78
N ALA A 123 -10.12 3.84 16.82
CA ALA A 123 -11.08 4.93 16.76
C ALA A 123 -12.48 4.33 16.80
N ALA A 124 -13.38 4.94 17.58
CA ALA A 124 -14.78 4.54 17.58
C ALA A 124 -15.29 4.57 16.13
N PRO A 125 -16.10 3.59 15.69
CA PRO A 125 -16.61 3.57 14.33
C PRO A 125 -17.36 4.87 14.06
N VAL A 126 -16.83 5.68 13.16
CA VAL A 126 -17.55 6.83 12.60
C VAL A 126 -18.71 6.25 11.78
N ALA A 127 -19.89 6.87 11.88
CA ALA A 127 -21.06 6.43 11.14
C ALA A 127 -20.70 6.33 9.65
N ALA A 128 -20.83 5.14 9.07
CA ALA A 128 -20.52 4.91 7.68
C ALA A 128 -21.41 5.81 6.81
N ALA A 129 -20.80 6.74 6.07
CA ALA A 129 -21.47 7.35 4.94
C ALA A 129 -21.87 6.24 3.96
N PRO A 130 -23.08 6.28 3.36
CA PRO A 130 -23.48 5.28 2.40
C PRO A 130 -22.46 5.25 1.25
N PRO A 131 -21.96 4.07 0.90
CA PRO A 131 -20.92 3.91 -0.12
C PRO A 131 -21.45 4.38 -1.47
N GLU A 132 -20.77 5.35 -2.09
CA GLU A 132 -21.04 5.69 -3.49
C GLU A 132 -20.60 4.53 -4.40
N THR A 133 -21.47 4.18 -5.34
CA THR A 133 -21.49 2.90 -6.07
C THR A 133 -20.57 2.83 -7.28
N SER A 134 -19.71 3.83 -7.47
CA SER A 134 -18.69 3.84 -8.53
C SER A 134 -17.48 4.65 -8.07
N LEU A 135 -16.28 4.09 -8.25
CA LEU A 135 -15.04 4.83 -8.04
C LEU A 135 -14.89 5.87 -9.16
N ASP A 136 -15.19 7.14 -8.86
CA ASP A 136 -14.88 8.24 -9.77
C ASP A 136 -13.39 8.57 -9.66
N LEU A 137 -12.63 8.32 -10.73
CA LEU A 137 -11.20 8.63 -10.77
C LEU A 137 -10.92 10.13 -10.62
N ALA A 138 -11.86 10.99 -11.01
CA ALA A 138 -11.72 12.44 -10.81
C ALA A 138 -11.85 12.83 -9.33
N ALA A 139 -12.55 12.01 -8.54
CA ALA A 139 -12.72 12.19 -7.09
C ALA A 139 -11.85 11.23 -6.26
N LEU A 140 -10.90 10.51 -6.89
CA LEU A 140 -10.14 9.44 -6.22
C LEU A 140 -9.44 9.91 -4.95
N TYR A 141 -8.89 11.14 -4.96
CA TYR A 141 -8.23 11.76 -3.82
C TYR A 141 -9.08 12.86 -3.15
N GLY A 142 -10.38 12.92 -3.46
CA GLY A 142 -11.30 13.85 -2.80
C GLY A 142 -11.58 13.42 -1.36
N GLY A 143 -11.68 14.41 -0.45
CA GLY A 143 -12.09 14.21 0.95
C GLY A 143 -13.60 14.08 1.15
N ASP A 144 -14.40 14.28 0.10
CA ASP A 144 -15.88 14.27 0.12
C ASP A 144 -16.52 12.90 0.42
N GLY A 145 -15.70 11.89 0.75
CA GLY A 145 -16.14 10.54 1.07
C GLY A 145 -16.54 9.72 -0.15
N ARG A 146 -16.29 10.19 -1.37
CA ARG A 146 -16.59 9.47 -2.63
C ARG A 146 -15.40 8.70 -3.18
N GLY A 147 -14.20 9.10 -2.80
CA GLY A 147 -12.95 8.54 -3.27
C GLY A 147 -12.30 7.52 -2.33
N ALA A 148 -10.99 7.38 -2.51
CA ALA A 148 -10.11 6.57 -1.69
C ALA A 148 -9.78 7.21 -0.33
N LEU A 149 -10.19 8.46 -0.10
CA LEU A 149 -9.93 9.22 1.13
C LEU A 149 -11.26 9.61 1.82
N ALA A 150 -11.18 9.91 3.11
CA ALA A 150 -12.28 10.46 3.91
C ALA A 150 -11.78 11.59 4.79
N ASP A 151 -12.55 12.68 4.78
CA ASP A 151 -12.55 13.76 5.77
C ASP A 151 -13.63 13.43 6.82
N ASP A 152 -13.22 13.20 8.07
CA ASP A 152 -14.11 12.78 9.16
C ASP A 152 -14.74 13.94 9.94
N ASP A 153 -14.13 15.12 9.92
CA ASP A 153 -14.57 16.26 10.73
C ASP A 153 -14.97 17.50 9.92
N GLY A 154 -14.84 17.43 8.60
CA GLY A 154 -15.27 18.43 7.63
C GLY A 154 -14.29 19.59 7.45
N ASP A 155 -13.03 19.44 7.87
CA ASP A 155 -12.01 20.48 7.80
C ASP A 155 -11.22 20.51 6.48
N LEU A 156 -11.58 19.62 5.54
CA LEU A 156 -10.99 19.42 4.22
C LEU A 156 -9.64 18.71 4.20
N PHE A 157 -9.17 18.21 5.35
CA PHE A 157 -8.06 17.28 5.39
C PHE A 157 -8.57 15.83 5.34
N PRO A 158 -7.83 14.91 4.71
CA PRO A 158 -8.22 13.50 4.68
C PRO A 158 -7.56 12.69 5.81
N GLU A 159 -8.28 12.45 6.91
CA GLU A 159 -7.76 11.72 8.08
C GLU A 159 -7.72 10.20 7.87
N ARG A 160 -8.26 9.69 6.76
CA ARG A 160 -8.34 8.26 6.50
C ARG A 160 -8.27 7.89 5.02
N VAL A 161 -7.48 6.85 4.76
CA VAL A 161 -7.60 6.05 3.53
C VAL A 161 -8.73 5.04 3.66
N ARG A 162 -9.65 5.05 2.69
CA ARG A 162 -10.77 4.13 2.56
C ARG A 162 -10.52 3.01 1.54
N LEU A 163 -9.63 3.21 0.57
CA LEU A 163 -9.34 2.16 -0.40
C LEU A 163 -8.76 0.93 0.31
N CYS A 164 -9.37 -0.24 0.09
CA CYS A 164 -8.93 -1.50 0.66
C CYS A 164 -8.80 -2.56 -0.44
N PRO A 165 -7.61 -2.77 -1.01
CA PRO A 165 -7.40 -3.86 -1.95
C PRO A 165 -7.60 -5.22 -1.29
N VAL A 166 -8.38 -6.08 -1.97
CA VAL A 166 -8.50 -7.49 -1.64
C VAL A 166 -7.46 -8.25 -2.44
N ILE A 167 -6.36 -8.60 -1.77
CA ILE A 167 -5.21 -9.26 -2.38
C ILE A 167 -5.56 -10.72 -2.69
N PRO A 168 -5.50 -11.16 -3.96
CA PRO A 168 -5.76 -12.54 -4.32
C PRO A 168 -4.65 -13.47 -3.81
N PRO A 169 -4.91 -14.80 -3.68
CA PRO A 169 -3.90 -15.76 -3.19
C PRO A 169 -2.58 -15.73 -3.98
N ALA A 170 -2.66 -15.43 -5.28
CA ALA A 170 -1.54 -15.29 -6.18
C ALA A 170 -1.65 -13.97 -6.94
N LEU A 171 -1.10 -12.90 -6.37
CA LEU A 171 -0.96 -11.61 -7.05
C LEU A 171 0.28 -11.63 -7.96
N PRO A 172 0.17 -11.31 -9.26
CA PRO A 172 1.33 -11.16 -10.12
C PRO A 172 2.30 -10.12 -9.56
N PRO A 173 3.62 -10.37 -9.52
CA PRO A 173 4.57 -9.42 -8.93
C PRO A 173 4.47 -8.00 -9.50
N ALA A 174 4.29 -7.85 -10.81
CA ALA A 174 4.15 -6.52 -11.43
C ALA A 174 2.94 -5.73 -10.88
N ALA A 175 1.79 -6.40 -10.70
CA ALA A 175 0.61 -5.79 -10.11
C ALA A 175 0.84 -5.45 -8.62
N GLY A 176 1.53 -6.32 -7.88
CA GLY A 176 1.93 -6.04 -6.50
C GLY A 176 2.83 -4.82 -6.38
N LEU A 177 3.84 -4.70 -7.24
CA LEU A 177 4.73 -3.53 -7.26
C LEU A 177 3.97 -2.23 -7.55
N ALA A 178 3.11 -2.23 -8.57
CA ALA A 178 2.27 -1.07 -8.89
C ALA A 178 1.30 -0.72 -7.74
N LEU A 179 0.79 -1.73 -7.03
CA LEU A 179 -0.06 -1.53 -5.87
C LEU A 179 0.69 -0.84 -4.71
N LEU A 180 2.00 -1.08 -4.56
CA LEU A 180 2.82 -0.39 -3.55
C LEU A 180 3.07 1.08 -3.92
N ASP A 181 3.19 1.41 -5.21
CA ASP A 181 3.28 2.81 -5.65
C ASP A 181 1.94 3.54 -5.38
N LEU A 182 0.81 2.89 -5.66
CA LEU A 182 -0.51 3.43 -5.32
C LEU A 182 -0.65 3.61 -3.80
N ALA A 183 -0.22 2.64 -3.02
CA ALA A 183 -0.24 2.69 -1.56
C ALA A 183 0.53 3.90 -1.03
N ALA A 184 1.76 4.10 -1.51
CA ALA A 184 2.56 5.26 -1.13
C ALA A 184 1.89 6.58 -1.51
N ARG A 185 1.27 6.65 -2.70
CA ARG A 185 0.53 7.85 -3.10
C ARG A 185 -0.67 8.11 -2.18
N LEU A 186 -1.41 7.08 -1.77
CA LEU A 186 -2.48 7.23 -0.79
C LEU A 186 -1.97 7.75 0.56
N GLY A 187 -0.77 7.32 0.96
CA GLY A 187 -0.12 7.82 2.17
C GLY A 187 0.22 9.31 2.09
N VAL A 188 0.84 9.75 0.98
CA VAL A 188 1.21 11.17 0.76
C VAL A 188 -0.01 12.09 0.82
N GLU A 189 -1.15 11.60 0.32
CA GLU A 189 -2.38 12.38 0.24
C GLU A 189 -3.18 12.34 1.55
N ALA A 190 -2.83 11.49 2.52
CA ALA A 190 -3.56 11.32 3.76
C ALA A 190 -2.89 12.07 4.91
N CYS A 191 -3.68 12.65 5.82
CA CYS A 191 -3.21 13.22 7.08
C CYS A 191 -3.29 12.20 8.25
N GLY A 192 -3.89 11.04 8.01
CA GLY A 192 -3.99 9.95 9.00
C GLY A 192 -4.26 8.60 8.34
N LEU A 193 -3.91 7.52 9.06
CA LEU A 193 -4.11 6.14 8.60
C LEU A 193 -4.85 5.31 9.65
N ARG A 194 -5.78 4.48 9.18
CA ARG A 194 -6.47 3.47 10.02
C ARG A 194 -6.27 2.08 9.43
N PHE A 195 -5.44 1.29 10.09
CA PHE A 195 -5.18 -0.09 9.67
C PHE A 195 -6.27 -1.05 10.17
N PRO A 196 -6.58 -2.13 9.44
CA PRO A 196 -5.92 -2.58 8.20
C PRO A 196 -6.42 -1.85 6.94
N LEU A 197 -5.50 -1.54 6.02
CA LEU A 197 -5.79 -0.88 4.74
C LEU A 197 -5.77 -1.83 3.53
N ALA A 198 -5.62 -3.13 3.76
CA ALA A 198 -5.64 -4.15 2.72
C ALA A 198 -6.12 -5.47 3.35
N ALA A 199 -6.77 -6.30 2.55
CA ALA A 199 -7.36 -7.55 2.99
C ALA A 199 -6.79 -8.73 2.21
N GLY A 200 -6.58 -9.86 2.88
CA GLY A 200 -6.24 -11.12 2.21
C GLY A 200 -7.48 -11.84 1.65
N PRO A 201 -7.31 -12.98 1.00
CA PRO A 201 -8.41 -13.78 0.47
C PRO A 201 -9.37 -14.21 1.57
N GLY A 202 -10.67 -13.94 1.38
CA GLY A 202 -11.72 -14.29 2.34
C GLY A 202 -11.78 -13.41 3.60
N ALA A 203 -10.88 -12.43 3.75
CA ALA A 203 -11.02 -11.41 4.77
C ALA A 203 -12.09 -10.40 4.38
N VAL A 204 -12.88 -9.95 5.36
CA VAL A 204 -13.89 -8.91 5.16
C VAL A 204 -13.20 -7.55 5.30
N PRO A 205 -13.26 -6.67 4.27
CA PRO A 205 -12.76 -5.31 4.39
C PRO A 205 -13.45 -4.55 5.54
N PRO A 206 -12.82 -3.49 6.08
CA PRO A 206 -13.49 -2.61 7.04
C PRO A 206 -14.84 -2.11 6.49
N PRO A 207 -15.89 -1.96 7.32
CA PRO A 207 -17.25 -1.63 6.87
C PRO A 207 -17.37 -0.33 6.06
N ASP A 208 -16.46 0.62 6.28
CA ASP A 208 -16.42 1.94 5.64
C ASP A 208 -15.41 2.02 4.48
N ALA A 209 -14.72 0.93 4.19
CA ALA A 209 -13.73 0.85 3.12
C ALA A 209 -14.39 0.75 1.73
N VAL A 210 -13.69 1.29 0.73
CA VAL A 210 -13.96 1.07 -0.69
C VAL A 210 -13.13 -0.12 -1.15
N PRO A 211 -13.72 -1.31 -1.38
CA PRO A 211 -12.96 -2.47 -1.78
C PRO A 211 -12.41 -2.29 -3.20
N LEU A 212 -11.14 -2.66 -3.39
CA LEU A 212 -10.51 -2.78 -4.69
C LEU A 212 -10.25 -4.26 -4.99
N ILE A 213 -11.01 -4.82 -5.92
CA ILE A 213 -10.87 -6.24 -6.30
C ILE A 213 -9.88 -6.36 -7.46
N ILE A 214 -8.80 -7.13 -7.25
CA ILE A 214 -7.79 -7.40 -8.28
C ILE A 214 -8.05 -8.80 -8.86
N ALA A 215 -8.43 -8.88 -10.14
CA ALA A 215 -8.69 -10.14 -10.84
C ALA A 215 -7.67 -10.38 -11.96
N ARG A 216 -7.36 -11.66 -12.24
CA ARG A 216 -6.47 -12.10 -13.34
C ARG A 216 -7.26 -12.90 -14.38
N GLY A 217 -7.14 -12.56 -15.65
CA GLY A 217 -7.83 -13.26 -16.75
C GLY A 217 -7.18 -14.60 -17.16
N ALA A 218 -8.00 -15.66 -17.21
CA ALA A 218 -7.94 -16.82 -18.12
C ALA A 218 -9.03 -17.86 -17.78
N ALA A 219 -9.61 -17.80 -16.59
CA ALA A 219 -10.89 -18.42 -16.28
C ALA A 219 -11.73 -17.34 -15.62
N GLU A 220 -12.72 -16.86 -16.36
CA GLU A 220 -13.91 -16.27 -15.78
C GLU A 220 -14.38 -17.21 -14.65
N PRO A 221 -14.52 -16.73 -13.41
CA PRO A 221 -15.33 -17.45 -12.44
C PRO A 221 -16.62 -17.89 -13.13
N GLU A 222 -17.06 -19.13 -12.93
CA GLU A 222 -18.39 -19.53 -13.40
C GLU A 222 -19.40 -18.57 -12.72
N GLY A 223 -19.94 -17.61 -13.49
CA GLY A 223 -20.70 -16.47 -12.98
C GLY A 223 -20.10 -15.06 -13.22
N VAL A 224 -18.90 -14.94 -13.81
CA VAL A 224 -18.30 -13.65 -14.21
C VAL A 224 -18.03 -13.71 -15.70
N ARG A 225 -19.07 -13.51 -16.51
CA ARG A 225 -18.90 -13.31 -17.95
C ARG A 225 -18.38 -11.91 -18.21
N GLY A 226 -17.32 -11.82 -19.00
CA GLY A 226 -16.88 -10.62 -19.67
C GLY A 226 -18.05 -10.12 -20.49
N GLU A 227 -18.67 -9.07 -20.00
CA GLU A 227 -19.46 -8.19 -20.83
C GLU A 227 -18.78 -6.83 -20.75
N SER A 228 -18.69 -6.21 -21.92
CA SER A 228 -18.35 -4.79 -22.09
C SER A 228 -18.86 -3.97 -20.91
N LEU A 229 -18.13 -2.91 -20.55
CA LEU A 229 -18.44 -1.89 -19.52
C LEU A 229 -19.94 -1.56 -19.32
N ALA A 230 -20.80 -1.83 -20.32
CA ALA A 230 -22.25 -1.77 -20.29
C ALA A 230 -23.01 -2.79 -19.42
N ALA A 231 -22.41 -3.87 -18.89
CA ALA A 231 -23.14 -4.91 -18.13
C ALA A 231 -22.46 -5.35 -16.82
N LEU A 232 -21.91 -4.38 -16.10
CA LEU A 232 -21.45 -4.59 -14.73
C LEU A 232 -22.64 -4.92 -13.79
N PRO A 233 -22.51 -5.84 -12.83
CA PRO A 233 -23.56 -6.14 -11.87
C PRO A 233 -23.87 -4.90 -11.01
N VAL A 234 -25.13 -4.76 -10.58
CA VAL A 234 -25.50 -3.75 -9.58
C VAL A 234 -24.79 -4.10 -8.27
N PRO A 235 -23.84 -3.29 -7.80
CA PRO A 235 -23.12 -3.59 -6.57
C PRO A 235 -24.07 -3.52 -5.37
N GLY A 236 -23.91 -4.43 -4.41
CA GLY A 236 -24.53 -4.26 -3.09
C GLY A 236 -23.95 -3.00 -2.40
N PRO A 237 -24.64 -2.45 -1.38
CA PRO A 237 -24.15 -1.27 -0.68
C PRO A 237 -22.74 -1.52 -0.13
N GLY A 238 -21.71 -0.89 -0.70
CA GLY A 238 -20.30 -1.01 -0.26
C GLY A 238 -19.30 -1.35 -1.35
N ALA A 239 -19.74 -1.73 -2.54
CA ALA A 239 -18.81 -2.26 -3.55
C ALA A 239 -18.26 -1.17 -4.49
N GLY A 240 -16.93 -1.01 -4.49
CA GLY A 240 -16.16 -0.35 -5.53
C GLY A 240 -15.64 -1.36 -6.56
N LEU A 241 -15.54 -0.94 -7.82
CA LEU A 241 -14.98 -1.74 -8.92
C LEU A 241 -13.89 -0.93 -9.62
N CYS A 242 -12.70 -1.52 -9.80
CA CYS A 242 -11.71 -1.06 -10.76
C CYS A 242 -11.22 -2.28 -11.55
N ALA A 243 -11.37 -2.24 -12.87
CA ALA A 243 -10.94 -3.29 -13.77
C ALA A 243 -9.61 -2.87 -14.43
N VAL A 244 -8.56 -3.68 -14.26
CA VAL A 244 -7.34 -3.57 -15.06
C VAL A 244 -7.51 -4.49 -16.25
N VAL A 245 -7.58 -3.90 -17.45
CA VAL A 245 -7.67 -4.62 -18.71
C VAL A 245 -6.25 -4.72 -19.27
N GLU A 246 -5.73 -5.94 -19.43
CA GLU A 246 -4.60 -6.23 -20.31
C GLU A 246 -5.10 -6.88 -21.60
#